data_AF-A0A3P6DRD5-F1
#
_entry.id   AF-A0A3P6DRD5-F1
#
_cell.length_a   1.000
_cell.length_b   1.000
_cell.length_c   1.000
_cell.angle_alpha   90.00
_cell.angle_beta   90.00
_cell.angle_gamma   90.00
#
_symmetry.space_group_name_H-M   'P 1'
#
loop_
_entity.id
_entity.type
_entity.pdbx_description
1 polymer ?
#
loop_
_entity_poly.entity_id
_entity_poly.type
_entity_poly.pdbx_seq_one_letter_code
_entity_poly.pdbx_strand_id
1 'polypeptide(L)'
;MTHYNKFSEVSYNSKITSWRFRVKIHRIYPFYSYVTSSGPFYKYVLAHEEGTKMEMTIYGNSDRFRSLEKQAEKWVEIFLVEVNRS
;
A
#
# COMPACT_ATOMS: atom_id res chain seq x y z
N MET A 1 20.29 -2.57 11.68
CA MET A 1 19.85 -2.78 10.29
C MET A 1 18.35 -3.01 10.33
N THR A 2 17.55 -2.16 9.70
CA THR A 2 16.08 -2.27 9.74
C THR A 2 15.63 -3.48 8.93
N HIS A 3 14.78 -4.33 9.50
CA HIS A 3 14.21 -5.47 8.79
C HIS A 3 12.96 -5.04 8.01
N TYR A 4 12.92 -5.37 6.72
CA TYR A 4 11.76 -5.17 5.85
C TYR A 4 11.19 -6.53 5.46
N ASN A 5 9.87 -6.64 5.50
CA ASN A 5 9.18 -7.86 5.10
C ASN A 5 9.11 -7.93 3.58
N LYS A 6 9.03 -9.15 3.05
CA LYS A 6 8.79 -9.38 1.62
C LYS A 6 7.30 -9.55 1.36
N PHE A 7 6.84 -9.18 0.16
CA PHE A 7 5.43 -9.42 -0.21
C PHE A 7 5.04 -10.91 -0.18
N SER A 8 5.99 -11.83 -0.42
CA SER A 8 5.76 -13.28 -0.32
C SER A 8 5.57 -13.78 1.12
N GLU A 9 6.07 -13.06 2.11
CA GLU A 9 5.92 -13.40 3.53
C GLU A 9 4.56 -12.94 4.08
N VAL A 10 3.89 -12.08 3.33
CA VAL A 10 2.60 -11.52 3.72
C VAL A 10 1.55 -12.60 3.67
N SER A 11 1.09 -12.96 4.85
CA SER A 11 -0.01 -13.89 5.04
C SER A 11 -1.04 -13.27 5.96
N TYR A 12 -2.32 -13.56 5.70
CA TYR A 12 -3.37 -13.15 6.61
C TYR A 12 -3.16 -13.89 7.94
N ASN A 13 -2.80 -13.14 8.98
CA ASN A 13 -2.59 -13.63 10.32
C ASN A 13 -3.13 -12.60 11.31
N SER A 14 -4.17 -12.95 12.06
CA SER A 14 -4.83 -12.06 13.02
C SER A 14 -3.91 -11.61 14.16
N LYS A 15 -2.76 -12.26 14.36
CA LYS A 15 -1.74 -11.86 15.35
C LYS A 15 -0.76 -10.82 14.83
N ILE A 16 -0.68 -10.62 13.51
CA ILE A 16 0.24 -9.64 12.91
C ILE A 16 -0.50 -8.32 12.78
N THR A 17 -0.07 -7.33 13.55
CA THR A 17 -0.71 -6.01 13.61
C THR A 17 -0.20 -5.02 12.56
N SER A 18 0.99 -5.27 12.01
CA SER A 18 1.52 -4.44 10.93
C SER A 18 2.63 -5.15 10.17
N TRP A 19 2.75 -4.77 8.90
CA TRP A 19 3.83 -5.16 8.01
C TRP A 19 4.61 -3.92 7.60
N ARG A 20 5.94 -4.02 7.63
CA ARG A 20 6.84 -2.95 7.17
C ARG A 20 7.45 -3.35 5.84
N PHE A 21 7.23 -2.55 4.81
CA PHE A 21 7.80 -2.75 3.49
C PHE A 21 8.65 -1.57 3.07
N ARG A 22 9.63 -1.85 2.22
CA ARG A 22 10.32 -0.85 1.43
C ARG A 22 9.90 -1.02 -0.03
N VAL A 23 9.24 -0.02 -0.58
CA VAL A 23 8.59 -0.12 -1.89
C VAL A 23 8.83 1.13 -2.71
N LYS A 24 8.76 0.99 -4.03
CA LYS A 24 8.71 2.09 -4.97
C LYS A 24 7.27 2.23 -5.46
N ILE A 25 6.73 3.43 -5.44
CA ILE A 25 5.40 3.68 -6.00
C ILE A 25 5.52 3.61 -7.51
N HIS A 26 4.90 2.58 -8.11
CA HIS A 26 4.99 2.30 -9.53
C HIS A 26 3.89 3.01 -10.33
N ARG A 27 2.68 3.03 -9.79
CA ARG A 27 1.54 3.72 -10.40
C ARG A 27 0.59 4.22 -9.32
N ILE A 28 0.12 5.45 -9.50
CA ILE A 28 -0.94 6.03 -8.70
C ILE A 28 -2.18 6.04 -9.58
N TYR A 29 -3.26 5.45 -9.12
CA TYR A 29 -4.55 5.67 -9.76
C TYR A 29 -5.25 6.83 -9.07
N PRO A 30 -5.81 7.78 -9.84
CA PRO A 30 -6.56 8.89 -9.27
C PRO A 30 -7.75 8.39 -8.46
N PHE A 31 -8.18 9.25 -7.54
CA PHE A 31 -9.32 9.07 -6.65
C PHE A 31 -10.52 8.40 -7.34
N TYR A 32 -10.94 7.25 -6.79
CA TYR A 32 -12.18 6.60 -7.19
C TYR A 32 -13.26 6.93 -6.17
N SER A 33 -14.22 7.77 -6.55
CA SER A 33 -15.50 7.85 -5.85
C SER A 33 -16.46 6.84 -6.47
N TYR A 34 -16.81 5.79 -5.73
CA TYR A 34 -17.91 4.93 -6.12
C TYR A 34 -19.23 5.53 -5.62
N VAL A 35 -20.29 5.39 -6.41
CA VAL A 35 -21.68 5.70 -6.01
C VAL A 35 -22.21 4.64 -5.02
N THR A 36 -21.57 3.47 -4.95
CA THR A 36 -21.86 2.44 -3.97
C THR A 36 -21.35 2.84 -2.59
N SER A 37 -22.05 2.43 -1.53
CA SER A 37 -21.87 2.80 -0.11
C SER A 37 -20.49 2.55 0.52
N SER A 38 -19.51 2.12 -0.26
CA SER A 38 -18.11 1.83 0.11
C SER A 38 -17.23 3.08 0.27
N GLY A 39 -17.71 4.26 -0.13
CA GLY A 39 -17.01 5.53 0.03
C GLY A 39 -15.80 5.71 -0.90
N PRO A 40 -15.19 6.89 -0.91
CA PRO A 40 -14.05 7.18 -1.76
C PRO A 40 -12.78 6.46 -1.30
N PHE A 41 -11.95 6.05 -2.28
CA PHE A 41 -10.65 5.43 -2.01
C PHE A 41 -9.59 5.80 -3.04
N TYR A 42 -8.33 5.61 -2.64
CA TYR A 42 -7.15 5.70 -3.50
C TYR A 42 -6.58 4.31 -3.73
N LYS A 43 -6.06 4.08 -4.94
CA LYS A 43 -5.40 2.82 -5.30
C LYS A 43 -3.98 3.09 -5.76
N TYR A 44 -3.03 2.42 -5.14
CA TYR A 44 -1.60 2.51 -5.46
C TYR A 44 -1.07 1.14 -5.87
N VAL A 45 -0.21 1.10 -6.88
CA VAL A 45 0.58 -0.08 -7.22
C VAL A 45 1.98 0.13 -6.66
N LEU A 46 2.33 -0.71 -5.70
CA LEU A 46 3.63 -0.73 -5.05
C LEU A 46 4.51 -1.78 -5.74
N ALA A 47 5.77 -1.45 -6.00
CA ALA A 47 6.77 -2.39 -6.49
C ALA A 47 7.82 -2.64 -5.39
N HIS A 48 8.06 -3.90 -5.06
CA HIS A 48 9.13 -4.31 -4.15
C HIS A 48 10.48 -4.37 -4.88
N GLU A 49 11.57 -4.38 -4.11
CA GLU A 49 12.95 -4.53 -4.64
C GLU A 49 13.10 -5.81 -5.49
N GLU A 50 12.35 -6.86 -5.17
CA GLU A 50 12.37 -8.16 -5.88
C GLU A 50 11.55 -8.16 -7.19
N GLY A 51 10.98 -7.01 -7.59
CA GLY A 51 10.17 -6.89 -8.81
C GLY A 51 8.70 -7.30 -8.65
N THR A 52 8.33 -7.90 -7.52
CA THR A 52 6.94 -8.20 -7.16
C THR A 52 6.13 -6.92 -6.97
N LYS A 53 4.89 -6.92 -7.46
CA LYS A 53 3.95 -5.79 -7.31
C LYS A 53 2.81 -6.14 -6.37
N MET A 54 2.37 -5.17 -5.59
CA MET A 54 1.21 -5.30 -4.70
C MET A 54 0.29 -4.09 -4.88
N GLU A 55 -1.02 -4.34 -4.86
CA GLU A 55 -2.02 -3.28 -4.87
C GLU A 55 -2.33 -2.87 -3.43
N MET A 56 -2.26 -1.58 -3.16
CA MET A 56 -2.64 -0.98 -1.89
C MET A 56 -3.87 -0.09 -2.12
N THR A 57 -4.95 -0.38 -1.40
CA THR A 57 -6.18 0.41 -1.44
C THR A 57 -6.35 1.14 -0.12
N ILE A 58 -6.61 2.44 -0.17
CA ILE A 58 -6.76 3.30 1.01
C ILE A 58 -8.16 3.89 0.99
N TYR A 59 -8.99 3.48 1.93
CA TYR A 59 -10.34 3.99 2.11
C TYR A 59 -10.36 5.20 3.06
N GLY A 60 -11.22 6.18 2.79
CA GLY A 60 -11.48 7.28 3.72
C GLY A 60 -10.41 8.38 3.72
N ASN A 61 -9.97 8.84 4.91
CA ASN A 61 -9.06 9.99 5.05
C ASN A 61 -7.65 9.68 4.52
N SER A 62 -7.46 10.03 3.25
CA SER A 62 -6.24 9.85 2.47
C SER A 62 -5.18 10.92 2.69
N ASP A 63 -5.40 11.92 3.55
CA ASP A 63 -4.47 13.06 3.69
C ASP A 63 -3.06 12.61 4.09
N ARG A 64 -2.96 11.52 4.85
CA ARG A 64 -1.68 10.91 5.24
C ARG A 64 -0.89 10.32 4.07
N PHE A 65 -1.57 9.99 2.98
CA PHE A 65 -0.99 9.31 1.81
C PHE A 65 -0.95 10.20 0.56
N ARG A 66 -1.55 11.39 0.62
CA ARG A 66 -1.57 12.38 -0.47
C ARG A 66 -0.16 12.88 -0.87
N SER A 67 0.83 12.73 0.02
CA SER A 67 2.23 13.05 -0.26
C SER A 67 2.99 11.94 -0.98
N LEU A 68 2.47 10.71 -1.01
CA LEU A 68 3.10 9.58 -1.70
C LEU A 68 3.20 9.83 -3.20
N GLU A 69 2.27 10.57 -3.78
CA GLU A 69 2.29 10.92 -5.21
C GLU A 69 3.54 11.70 -5.60
N LYS A 70 3.99 12.61 -4.71
CA LYS A 70 5.22 13.39 -4.90
C LYS A 70 6.50 12.57 -4.67
N GLN A 71 6.36 11.34 -4.17
CA GLN A 71 7.44 10.38 -3.97
C GLN A 71 7.42 9.26 -5.01
N ALA A 72 6.67 9.43 -6.10
CA ALA A 72 6.81 8.60 -7.29
C ALA A 72 8.31 8.51 -7.65
N GLU A 73 8.73 7.30 -7.97
CA GLU A 73 10.12 6.94 -8.28
C GLU A 73 11.13 6.84 -7.12
N LYS A 74 10.76 7.22 -5.89
CA LYS A 74 11.61 7.02 -4.70
C LYS A 74 11.25 5.72 -3.98
N TRP A 75 12.24 5.15 -3.28
CA TRP A 75 11.99 4.08 -2.31
C TRP A 75 11.39 4.70 -1.06
N VAL A 76 10.17 4.29 -0.75
CA VAL A 76 9.40 4.74 0.41
C VAL A 76 9.17 3.57 1.37
N GLU A 77 9.13 3.87 2.65
CA GLU A 77 8.75 2.89 3.66
C GLU A 77 7.26 3.00 3.93
N ILE A 78 6.55 1.88 3.83
CA ILE A 78 5.11 1.81 4.10
C ILE A 78 4.86 0.82 5.23
N PHE A 79 4.03 1.24 6.17
CA PHE A 79 3.49 0.40 7.22
C PHE A 79 2.04 0.06 6.87
N LEU A 80 1.78 -1.20 6.54
CA LEU A 80 0.44 -1.70 6.25
C LEU A 80 -0.12 -2.44 7.45
N VAL A 81 -1.36 -2.11 7.83
CA VAL A 81 -2.02 -2.67 9.02
C VAL A 81 -2.88 -3.87 8.66
N GLU A 82 -3.47 -3.91 7.47
CA GLU A 82 -4.42 -4.94 7.06
C GLU A 82 -4.11 -5.46 5.65
N VAL A 83 -4.11 -6.78 5.49
CA VAL A 83 -3.84 -7.46 4.23
C VAL A 83 -4.95 -8.48 3.96
N ASN A 84 -5.78 -8.20 2.97
CA ASN A 84 -6.81 -9.12 2.52
C ASN A 84 -6.26 -10.01 1.39
N ARG A 85 -6.57 -11.31 1.44
CA ARG A 85 -6.45 -12.18 0.27
C ARG A 85 -7.67 -11.94 -0.60
N SER A 86 -7.49 -11.32 -1.76
CA SER A 86 -8.51 -11.28 -2.83
C SER A 86 -8.62 -12.64 -3.50
#